data_AF-A0A821VCR8-F1
#
_entry.id   AF-A0A821VCR8-F1
#
_cell.length_a   1.000
_cell.length_b   1.000
_cell.length_c   1.000
_cell.angle_alpha   90.00
_cell.angle_beta   90.00
_cell.angle_gamma   90.00
#
_symmetry.space_group_name_H-M   'P 1'
#
loop_
_entity.id
_entity.type
_entity.pdbx_description
1 polymer ?
#
loop_
_entity_poly.entity_id
_entity_poly.type
_entity_poly.pdbx_seq_one_letter_code
_entity_poly.pdbx_strand_id
1 'polypeptide(L)'
;MATENGTLQTCDCCCDDQLLDDDMISCDNNHRFCQSCIRNYIENGFISNGECFFTCLNPTCKYEYSTSLMSQLLAPTLFSRLIIKIQQEELRLANIPNFEQCKYCTFGTIIEDPDERVFRCLNQECLKETCRACGEPNHIPLRCDEVEKKDELDMRTFIENRVSEAMIRVCYKCKQRFYKLEGCNKMTCACGASMCYVCREPIHGYDHFNNNTKCGANMDVVKLHQEEMHLAYEEAKKFYIERHPEAKDLVLKYDPQQHLDGSKPKNRLKAKREMPSKELTAWLDEYALSHQHPINILIHKICVPTITVTVIAMLWCLPIIPKNIRNTISISQIGLLNPTLIVIPILAFYWNLSSSMAIVMTILFFMIIILLILLEKNNVRIFRIALIIFILAWIGQFIGHEIEGKKPAFFKDLQFLLIGPLWTLTHALQFMGIEY
;
A
#
# COMPACT_ATOMS: atom_id res chain seq x y z
N MET A 1 32.59 20.06 59.10
CA MET A 1 31.45 20.99 59.29
C MET A 1 30.14 20.28 59.64
N ALA A 2 29.53 19.45 58.79
CA ALA A 2 28.27 18.75 59.16
C ALA A 2 28.46 17.59 60.17
N THR A 3 29.51 16.78 59.99
CA THR A 3 29.94 15.71 60.91
C THR A 3 30.34 16.22 62.30
N GLU A 4 30.77 17.48 62.41
CA GLU A 4 31.19 18.11 63.67
C GLU A 4 30.03 18.78 64.42
N ASN A 5 28.89 19.05 63.74
CA ASN A 5 27.73 19.74 64.30
C ASN A 5 26.56 18.80 64.68
N GLY A 6 26.70 17.48 64.51
CA GLY A 6 25.69 16.49 64.93
C GLY A 6 24.34 16.61 64.21
N THR A 7 24.31 17.16 63.00
CA THR A 7 23.07 17.46 62.23
C THR A 7 22.69 16.37 61.23
N LEU A 8 23.46 15.28 61.17
CA LEU A 8 23.21 14.16 60.26
C LEU A 8 21.92 13.42 60.63
N GLN A 9 21.20 12.98 59.61
CA GLN A 9 19.95 12.26 59.71
C GLN A 9 20.14 10.81 59.27
N THR A 10 19.25 9.93 59.72
CA THR A 10 19.24 8.52 59.33
C THR A 10 18.00 8.19 58.51
N CYS A 11 18.18 7.46 57.41
CA CYS A 11 17.07 7.01 56.57
C CYS A 11 16.40 5.74 57.12
N ASP A 12 15.08 5.75 57.25
CA ASP A 12 14.31 4.60 57.75
C ASP A 12 14.27 3.40 56.78
N CYS A 13 14.70 3.57 55.52
CA CYS A 13 14.69 2.51 54.51
C CYS A 13 16.06 1.86 54.30
N CYS A 14 17.11 2.65 54.05
CA CYS A 14 18.46 2.12 53.79
C CYS A 14 19.38 2.12 55.00
N CYS A 15 18.93 2.68 56.14
CA CYS A 15 19.70 2.82 57.37
C CYS A 15 21.03 3.60 57.21
N ASP A 16 21.15 4.41 56.17
CA ASP A 16 22.28 5.33 55.98
C ASP A 16 22.14 6.49 56.96
N ASP A 17 23.16 6.70 57.79
CA ASP A 17 23.22 7.67 58.89
C ASP A 17 24.08 8.91 58.57
N GLN A 18 24.59 9.03 57.34
CA GLN A 18 25.45 10.12 56.89
C GLN A 18 24.73 11.13 55.98
N LEU A 19 23.42 11.30 56.17
CA LEU A 19 22.59 12.13 55.29
C LEU A 19 22.38 13.53 55.86
N LEU A 20 22.37 14.53 54.97
CA LEU A 20 21.99 15.91 55.30
C LEU A 20 20.45 16.02 55.36
N ASP A 21 19.93 16.99 56.11
CA ASP A 21 18.48 17.22 56.21
C ASP A 21 17.87 17.58 54.83
N ASP A 22 18.62 18.25 53.95
CA ASP A 22 18.21 18.57 52.58
C ASP A 22 18.01 17.32 51.70
N ASP A 23 18.71 16.21 52.01
CA ASP A 23 18.60 14.94 51.29
C ASP A 23 17.48 14.05 51.85
N MET A 24 16.72 14.54 52.83
CA MET A 24 15.66 13.82 53.52
C MET A 24 14.29 14.40 53.17
N ILE A 25 13.34 13.51 52.92
CA ILE A 25 11.94 13.85 52.69
C ILE A 25 11.11 13.26 53.82
N SER A 26 10.27 14.10 54.39
CA SER A 26 9.29 13.70 55.40
C SER A 26 7.91 13.55 54.79
N CYS A 27 7.21 12.49 55.18
CA CYS A 27 5.79 12.31 54.95
C CYS A 27 4.99 13.05 56.04
N ASP A 28 3.72 13.40 55.79
CA ASP A 28 2.82 14.04 56.77
C ASP A 28 2.67 13.25 58.09
N ASN A 29 2.90 11.94 58.06
CA ASN A 29 2.94 11.07 59.25
C ASN A 29 4.32 11.01 59.94
N ASN A 30 5.22 11.96 59.65
CA ASN A 30 6.59 12.09 60.17
C ASN A 30 7.57 10.95 59.83
N HIS A 31 7.28 10.08 58.87
CA HIS A 31 8.27 9.11 58.36
C HIS A 31 9.33 9.82 57.51
N ARG A 32 10.61 9.47 57.69
CA ARG A 32 11.73 10.16 57.05
C ARG A 32 12.55 9.22 56.18
N PHE A 33 12.61 9.50 54.88
CA PHE A 33 13.37 8.71 53.92
C PHE A 33 14.26 9.61 53.08
N CYS A 34 15.41 9.08 52.66
CA CYS A 34 16.29 9.80 51.76
C CYS A 34 15.71 9.89 50.35
N GLN A 35 16.06 10.95 49.62
CA GLN A 35 15.61 11.18 48.25
C GLN A 35 15.91 9.99 47.31
N SER A 36 17.04 9.31 47.50
CA SER A 36 17.43 8.16 46.68
C SER A 36 16.56 6.93 46.91
N CYS A 37 16.13 6.66 48.15
CA CYS A 37 15.22 5.56 48.45
C CYS A 37 13.84 5.79 47.84
N ILE A 38 13.29 7.02 47.96
CA ILE A 38 11.99 7.36 47.36
C ILE A 38 12.08 7.31 45.83
N ARG A 39 13.14 7.87 45.24
CA ARG A 39 13.37 7.80 43.79
C ARG A 39 13.38 6.36 43.31
N ASN A 40 14.22 5.50 43.90
CA ASN A 40 14.35 4.11 43.48
C ASN A 40 13.04 3.33 43.66
N TYR A 41 12.28 3.59 44.73
CA TYR A 41 10.97 2.98 44.95
C TYR A 41 10.01 3.32 43.81
N ILE A 42 9.89 4.61 43.46
CA ILE A 42 9.01 5.09 42.39
C ILE A 42 9.47 4.59 41.02
N GLU A 43 10.77 4.68 40.72
CA GLU A 43 11.33 4.23 39.45
C GLU A 43 11.13 2.72 39.24
N ASN A 44 11.44 1.91 40.25
CA ASN A 44 11.30 0.46 40.14
C ASN A 44 9.83 0.04 40.05
N GLY A 45 8.94 0.65 40.83
CA GLY A 45 7.51 0.36 40.78
C GLY A 45 6.89 0.76 39.44
N PHE A 46 7.26 1.92 38.87
CA PHE A 46 6.78 2.34 37.57
C PHE A 46 7.33 1.47 36.43
N ILE A 47 8.64 1.20 36.42
CA ILE A 47 9.30 0.48 35.31
C ILE A 47 8.98 -1.01 35.34
N SER A 48 8.94 -1.63 36.53
CA SER A 48 8.78 -3.09 36.66
C SER A 48 7.31 -3.49 36.74
N ASN A 49 6.51 -2.77 37.53
CA ASN A 49 5.14 -3.16 37.85
C ASN A 49 4.09 -2.29 37.14
N GLY A 50 4.48 -1.16 36.54
CA GLY A 50 3.54 -0.22 35.93
C GLY A 50 2.69 0.55 36.94
N GLU A 51 3.15 0.66 38.19
CA GLU A 51 2.45 1.39 39.26
C GLU A 51 2.40 2.89 38.96
N CYS A 52 1.27 3.53 39.23
CA CYS A 52 1.04 4.96 38.94
C CYS A 52 0.89 5.81 40.21
N PHE A 53 0.38 5.21 41.28
CA PHE A 53 0.16 5.85 42.58
C PHE A 53 1.13 5.25 43.57
N PHE A 54 1.90 6.10 44.24
CA PHE A 54 2.97 5.68 45.14
C PHE A 54 2.67 6.18 46.54
N THR A 55 2.56 5.25 47.48
CA THR A 55 2.40 5.56 48.90
C THR A 55 3.75 5.63 49.59
N CYS A 56 3.76 6.18 50.80
CA CYS A 56 4.89 6.17 51.72
C CYS A 56 5.55 4.78 51.80
N LEU A 57 6.89 4.74 51.89
CA LEU A 57 7.66 3.48 51.99
C LEU A 57 7.33 2.67 53.26
N ASN A 58 6.75 3.29 54.30
CA ASN A 58 6.28 2.57 55.48
C ASN A 58 4.96 1.84 55.16
N PRO A 59 4.87 0.50 55.30
CA PRO A 59 3.68 -0.29 54.97
C PRO A 59 2.40 0.11 55.74
N THR A 60 2.55 0.76 56.90
CA THR A 60 1.42 1.19 57.73
C THR A 60 0.88 2.57 57.33
N CYS A 61 1.58 3.29 56.46
CA CYS A 61 1.27 4.65 56.05
C CYS A 61 0.62 4.68 54.65
N LYS A 62 -0.58 5.24 54.53
CA LYS A 62 -1.32 5.38 53.26
C LYS A 62 -1.15 6.74 52.57
N TYR A 63 -0.19 7.54 53.02
CA TYR A 63 0.06 8.85 52.43
C TYR A 63 0.61 8.67 51.01
N GLU A 64 0.00 9.30 50.02
CA GLU A 64 0.45 9.31 48.63
C GLU A 64 1.41 10.46 48.37
N TYR A 65 2.51 10.16 47.67
CA TYR A 65 3.47 11.20 47.28
C TYR A 65 2.84 12.16 46.27
N SER A 66 3.09 13.46 46.43
CA SER A 66 2.57 14.48 45.52
C SER A 66 3.33 14.49 44.19
N THR A 67 2.65 14.93 43.12
CA THR A 67 3.25 15.10 41.79
C THR A 67 4.38 16.13 41.77
N SER A 68 4.32 17.15 42.64
CA SER A 68 5.39 18.14 42.81
C SER A 68 6.67 17.49 43.34
N LEU A 69 6.57 16.60 44.33
CA LEU A 69 7.71 15.85 44.84
C LEU A 69 8.31 14.94 43.77
N MET A 70 7.45 14.23 43.03
CA MET A 70 7.89 13.37 41.92
C MET A 70 8.63 14.16 40.84
N SER A 71 8.20 15.38 40.52
CA SER A 71 8.85 16.23 39.51
C SER A 71 10.26 16.66 39.91
N GLN A 72 10.55 16.77 41.20
CA GLN A 72 11.87 17.13 41.74
C GLN A 72 12.81 15.92 41.79
N LEU A 73 12.27 14.74 42.07
CA LEU A 73 13.07 13.53 42.30
C LEU A 73 13.41 12.76 41.01
N LEU A 74 12.49 12.74 40.04
CA LEU A 74 12.60 11.92 38.83
C LEU A 74 13.22 12.70 37.68
N ALA A 75 13.87 11.98 36.76
CA ALA A 75 14.31 12.57 35.50
C ALA A 75 13.11 13.12 34.70
N PRO A 76 13.23 14.28 34.00
CA PRO A 76 12.10 14.91 33.30
C PRO A 76 11.40 14.01 32.28
N THR A 77 12.14 13.13 31.60
CA THR A 77 11.60 12.17 30.62
C THR A 77 10.76 11.08 31.28
N LEU A 78 11.19 10.59 32.45
CA LEU A 78 10.45 9.59 33.22
C LEU A 78 9.20 10.21 33.85
N PHE A 79 9.33 11.40 34.45
CA PHE A 79 8.22 12.13 35.04
C PHE A 79 7.12 12.42 34.00
N SER A 80 7.51 12.85 32.80
CA SER A 80 6.54 13.11 31.70
C SER A 80 5.74 11.84 31.34
N ARG A 81 6.40 10.68 31.28
CA ARG A 81 5.73 9.39 31.01
C ARG A 81 4.83 8.96 32.17
N LEU A 82 5.27 9.17 33.41
CA LEU A 82 4.50 8.85 34.61
C LEU A 82 3.20 9.67 34.66
N ILE A 83 3.27 10.98 34.42
CA ILE A 83 2.08 11.85 34.41
C ILE A 83 1.07 11.43 33.34
N ILE A 84 1.54 11.09 32.13
CA ILE A 84 0.66 10.55 31.08
C ILE A 84 -0.04 9.28 31.58
N LYS A 85 0.69 8.39 32.28
CA LYS A 85 0.14 7.13 32.78
C LYS A 85 -0.86 7.35 33.92
N ILE A 86 -0.55 8.24 34.87
CA ILE A 86 -1.47 8.65 35.93
C ILE A 86 -2.77 9.19 35.32
N GLN A 87 -2.68 10.09 34.35
CA GLN A 87 -3.86 10.65 33.68
C GLN A 87 -4.70 9.56 32.99
N GLN A 88 -4.07 8.59 32.34
CA GLN A 88 -4.78 7.46 31.74
C GLN A 88 -5.52 6.63 32.79
N GLU A 89 -4.89 6.39 33.94
CA GLU A 89 -5.46 5.60 35.02
C GLU A 89 -6.58 6.35 35.75
N GLU A 90 -6.44 7.65 35.98
CA GLU A 90 -7.50 8.51 36.50
C GLU A 90 -8.73 8.52 35.59
N LEU A 91 -8.53 8.65 34.27
CA LEU A 91 -9.61 8.57 33.30
C LEU A 91 -10.29 7.18 33.31
N ARG A 92 -9.51 6.11 33.48
CA ARG A 92 -10.02 4.74 33.62
C ARG A 92 -10.88 4.59 34.89
N LEU A 93 -10.41 5.13 36.01
CA LEU A 93 -11.10 5.09 37.30
C LEU A 93 -12.36 5.97 37.33
N ALA A 94 -12.35 7.10 36.60
CA ALA A 94 -13.50 8.00 36.48
C ALA A 94 -14.70 7.35 35.76
N ASN A 95 -14.49 6.26 35.02
CA ASN A 95 -15.52 5.47 34.34
C ASN A 95 -16.54 6.33 33.57
N ILE A 96 -16.03 7.29 32.79
CA ILE A 96 -16.83 8.26 32.04
C ILE A 96 -17.63 7.52 30.95
N PRO A 97 -18.97 7.71 30.86
CA PRO A 97 -19.77 7.04 29.86
C PRO A 97 -19.37 7.45 28.44
N ASN A 98 -19.33 6.47 27.53
CA ASN A 98 -18.99 6.63 26.11
C ASN A 98 -17.61 7.26 25.84
N PHE A 99 -16.69 7.23 26.80
CA PHE A 99 -15.31 7.66 26.59
C PHE A 99 -14.53 6.57 25.85
N GLU A 100 -13.90 6.96 24.73
CA GLU A 100 -13.02 6.08 23.97
C GLU A 100 -11.65 6.74 23.76
N GLN A 101 -10.61 5.91 23.85
CA GLN A 101 -9.22 6.33 23.66
C GLN A 101 -8.63 5.76 22.37
N CYS A 102 -7.86 6.59 21.68
CA CYS A 102 -7.08 6.20 20.52
C CYS A 102 -6.13 5.04 20.86
N LYS A 103 -6.01 4.06 19.97
CA LYS A 103 -5.08 2.93 20.15
C LYS A 103 -3.62 3.27 19.87
N TYR A 104 -3.35 4.42 19.25
CA TYR A 104 -2.02 4.81 18.80
C TYR A 104 -1.44 6.02 19.54
N CYS A 105 -2.24 6.72 20.34
CA CYS A 105 -1.78 7.87 21.11
C CYS A 105 -2.63 8.05 22.38
N THR A 106 -2.31 9.06 23.18
CA THR A 106 -2.98 9.32 24.47
C THR A 106 -4.33 10.02 24.33
N PHE A 107 -4.72 10.45 23.12
CA PHE A 107 -5.96 11.17 22.86
C PHE A 107 -7.19 10.31 23.16
N GLY A 108 -8.15 10.87 23.89
CA GLY A 108 -9.45 10.26 24.12
C GLY A 108 -10.56 11.29 24.02
N THR A 109 -11.74 10.85 23.61
CA THR A 109 -12.93 11.68 23.45
C THR A 109 -14.18 10.89 23.79
N ILE A 110 -15.24 11.61 24.14
CA ILE A 110 -16.56 11.02 24.31
C ILE A 110 -17.20 10.90 22.92
N ILE A 111 -17.73 9.73 22.60
CA ILE A 111 -18.48 9.51 21.36
C ILE A 111 -19.98 9.62 21.69
N GLU A 112 -20.64 10.64 21.14
CA GLU A 112 -22.06 10.89 21.39
C GLU A 112 -22.96 9.85 20.71
N ASP A 113 -22.58 9.39 19.51
CA ASP A 113 -23.33 8.42 18.72
C ASP A 113 -22.84 6.98 18.97
N PRO A 114 -23.65 6.11 19.61
CA PRO A 114 -23.31 4.71 19.80
C PRO A 114 -23.14 3.94 18.48
N ASP A 115 -23.80 4.37 17.40
CA ASP A 115 -23.80 3.68 16.11
C ASP A 115 -22.58 4.05 15.23
N GLU A 116 -21.82 5.08 15.59
CA GLU A 116 -20.60 5.42 14.87
C GLU A 116 -19.62 4.24 14.95
N ARG A 117 -19.11 3.75 13.82
CA ARG A 117 -18.23 2.55 13.79
C ARG A 117 -16.74 2.89 13.71
N VAL A 118 -16.41 4.15 13.48
CA VAL A 118 -15.05 4.63 13.24
C VAL A 118 -14.69 5.66 14.31
N PHE A 119 -13.63 5.39 15.04
CA PHE A 119 -13.00 6.37 15.92
C PHE A 119 -12.05 7.24 15.10
N ARG A 120 -12.24 8.56 15.16
CA ARG A 120 -11.39 9.54 14.49
C ARG A 120 -10.56 10.29 15.52
N CYS A 121 -9.25 10.07 15.49
CA CYS A 121 -8.34 10.73 16.41
C CYS A 121 -8.16 12.21 16.03
N LEU A 122 -8.49 13.14 16.93
CA LEU A 122 -8.36 14.58 16.68
C LEU A 122 -7.00 15.15 17.10
N ASN A 123 -6.09 14.32 17.62
CA ASN A 123 -4.71 14.73 17.82
C ASN A 123 -4.04 14.97 16.46
N GLN A 124 -3.55 16.21 16.24
CA GLN A 124 -2.94 16.68 14.99
C GLN A 124 -1.71 15.86 14.57
N GLU A 125 -1.00 15.24 15.51
CA GLU A 125 0.16 14.40 15.20
C GLU A 125 -0.25 12.97 14.79
N CYS A 126 -1.44 12.53 15.21
CA CYS A 126 -1.88 11.16 14.99
C CYS A 126 -2.85 11.05 13.81
N LEU A 127 -3.98 11.76 13.85
CA LEU A 127 -5.04 11.81 12.82
C LEU A 127 -5.49 10.44 12.27
N LYS A 128 -5.21 9.34 12.97
CA LYS A 128 -5.58 7.99 12.53
C LYS A 128 -7.06 7.73 12.74
N GLU A 129 -7.63 6.98 11.81
CA GLU A 129 -8.98 6.44 11.91
C GLU A 129 -8.92 4.95 12.19
N THR A 130 -9.67 4.49 13.20
CA THR A 130 -9.70 3.08 13.61
C THR A 130 -11.13 2.58 13.75
N CYS A 131 -11.37 1.30 13.48
CA CYS A 131 -12.66 0.69 13.77
C CYS A 131 -12.86 0.57 15.29
N ARG A 132 -14.03 0.99 15.80
CA ARG A 132 -14.39 0.89 17.23
C ARG A 132 -14.56 -0.55 17.71
N ALA A 133 -14.96 -1.46 16.81
CA ALA A 133 -15.22 -2.85 17.16
C ALA A 133 -13.95 -3.72 17.25
N CYS A 134 -13.03 -3.58 16.29
CA CYS A 134 -11.82 -4.42 16.23
C CYS A 134 -10.51 -3.66 16.55
N GLY A 135 -10.52 -2.33 16.56
CA GLY A 135 -9.32 -1.51 16.82
C GLY A 135 -8.33 -1.40 15.65
N GLU A 136 -8.57 -2.12 14.56
CA GLU A 136 -7.73 -2.05 13.34
C GLU A 136 -7.96 -0.73 12.57
N PRO A 137 -7.06 -0.35 11.65
CA PRO A 137 -7.25 0.83 10.80
C PRO A 137 -8.60 0.82 10.08
N ASN A 138 -9.17 2.01 9.84
CA ASN A 138 -10.47 2.14 9.19
C ASN A 138 -10.53 1.33 7.88
N HIS A 139 -11.44 0.37 7.84
CA HIS A 139 -11.58 -0.62 6.77
C HIS A 139 -12.99 -0.66 6.20
N ILE A 140 -13.84 0.34 6.45
CA ILE A 140 -15.17 0.41 5.81
C ILE A 140 -14.98 0.53 4.29
N PRO A 141 -15.64 -0.30 3.46
CA PRO A 141 -16.85 -1.09 3.74
C PRO A 141 -16.65 -2.56 4.17
N LEU A 142 -15.42 -3.03 4.36
CA LEU A 142 -15.12 -4.41 4.78
C LEU A 142 -15.62 -4.69 6.21
N ARG A 143 -16.06 -5.93 6.45
CA ARG A 143 -16.42 -6.39 7.79
C ARG A 143 -15.17 -6.73 8.60
N CYS A 144 -15.23 -6.61 9.93
CA CYS A 144 -14.05 -6.81 10.81
C CYS A 144 -13.41 -8.21 10.66
N ASP A 145 -14.19 -9.22 10.29
CA ASP A 145 -13.72 -10.59 10.04
C ASP A 145 -13.02 -10.77 8.68
N GLU A 146 -13.19 -9.84 7.75
CA GLU A 146 -12.51 -9.83 6.46
C GLU A 146 -11.14 -9.14 6.52
N VAL A 147 -10.90 -8.36 7.57
CA VAL A 147 -9.68 -7.56 7.76
C VAL A 147 -8.55 -8.45 8.25
N GLU A 148 -7.45 -8.45 7.52
CA GLU A 148 -6.21 -9.11 7.95
C GLU A 148 -5.69 -8.42 9.22
N LYS A 149 -5.53 -9.17 10.31
CA LYS A 149 -5.00 -8.63 11.56
C LYS A 149 -3.51 -8.35 11.42
N LYS A 150 -2.98 -7.48 12.26
CA LYS A 150 -1.54 -7.14 12.25
C LYS A 150 -0.64 -8.39 12.36
N ASP A 151 -0.94 -9.32 13.26
CA ASP A 151 -0.12 -10.52 13.44
C ASP A 151 -0.15 -11.44 12.21
N GLU A 152 -1.32 -11.52 11.54
CA GLU A 152 -1.48 -12.26 10.28
C GLU A 152 -0.63 -11.61 9.16
N LEU A 153 -0.70 -10.27 9.06
CA LEU A 153 0.09 -9.49 8.11
C LEU A 153 1.60 -9.66 8.34
N ASP A 154 2.05 -9.61 9.58
CA ASP A 154 3.47 -9.73 9.94
C ASP A 154 4.01 -11.12 9.57
N MET A 155 3.27 -12.18 9.90
CA MET A 155 3.63 -13.56 9.53
C MET A 155 3.61 -13.77 8.01
N ARG A 156 2.57 -13.31 7.31
CA ARG A 156 2.46 -13.42 5.85
C ARG A 156 3.62 -12.69 5.17
N THR A 157 3.87 -11.45 5.55
CA THR A 157 4.94 -10.62 4.97
C THR A 157 6.30 -11.26 5.18
N PHE A 158 6.55 -11.82 6.37
CA PHE A 158 7.78 -12.55 6.66
C PHE A 158 7.98 -13.76 5.72
N ILE A 159 6.94 -14.56 5.52
CA ILE A 159 6.96 -15.72 4.64
C ILE A 159 7.15 -15.29 3.18
N GLU A 160 6.39 -14.31 2.69
CA GLU A 160 6.48 -13.80 1.32
C GLU A 160 7.89 -13.29 0.98
N ASN A 161 8.53 -12.58 1.93
CA ASN A 161 9.90 -12.12 1.77
C ASN A 161 10.88 -13.30 1.63
N ARG A 162 10.76 -14.35 2.47
CA ARG A 162 11.62 -15.55 2.40
C ARG A 162 11.42 -16.34 1.12
N VAL A 163 10.17 -16.49 0.68
CA VAL A 163 9.84 -17.15 -0.59
C VAL A 163 10.40 -16.36 -1.77
N SER A 164 10.29 -15.02 -1.74
CA SER A 164 10.86 -14.15 -2.78
C SER A 164 12.38 -14.20 -2.81
N GLU A 165 13.04 -14.28 -1.65
CA GLU A 165 14.49 -14.43 -1.53
C GLU A 165 14.99 -15.75 -2.12
N ALA A 166 14.22 -16.83 -2.04
CA ALA A 166 14.59 -18.13 -2.58
C ALA A 166 14.80 -18.11 -4.10
N MET A 167 14.00 -17.32 -4.82
CA MET A 167 14.11 -17.14 -6.28
C MET A 167 15.30 -16.28 -6.71
N ILE A 168 15.77 -15.40 -5.83
CA ILE A 168 16.83 -14.44 -6.16
C ILE A 168 18.19 -15.11 -6.04
N ARG A 169 19.02 -14.94 -7.08
CA ARG A 169 20.42 -15.38 -7.09
C ARG A 169 21.34 -14.21 -6.75
N VAL A 170 22.49 -14.52 -6.15
CA VAL A 170 23.46 -13.54 -5.69
C VAL A 170 24.82 -13.87 -6.26
N CYS A 171 25.49 -12.89 -6.85
CA CYS A 171 26.84 -13.06 -7.38
C CYS A 171 27.81 -13.40 -6.24
N TYR A 172 28.54 -14.52 -6.35
CA TYR A 172 29.48 -14.94 -5.31
C TYR A 172 30.59 -13.91 -5.04
N LYS A 173 30.99 -13.14 -6.07
CA LYS A 173 32.08 -12.16 -6.02
C LYS A 173 31.64 -10.76 -5.55
N CYS A 174 30.65 -10.14 -6.21
CA CYS A 174 30.24 -8.76 -5.90
C CYS A 174 28.90 -8.64 -5.14
N LYS A 175 28.25 -9.76 -4.84
CA LYS A 175 26.94 -9.82 -4.14
C LYS A 175 25.77 -9.12 -4.85
N GLN A 176 25.91 -8.77 -6.13
CA GLN A 176 24.80 -8.25 -6.92
C GLN A 176 23.68 -9.30 -7.02
N ARG A 177 22.44 -8.87 -6.72
CA ARG A 177 21.23 -9.70 -6.82
C ARG A 177 20.73 -9.72 -8.26
N PHE A 178 20.30 -10.88 -8.74
CA PHE A 178 19.74 -11.04 -10.09
C PHE A 178 18.80 -12.25 -10.14
N TYR A 179 17.93 -12.27 -11.14
CA TYR A 179 17.08 -13.40 -11.47
C TYR A 179 17.07 -13.59 -12.99
N LYS A 180 16.81 -14.81 -13.44
CA LYS A 180 16.81 -15.14 -14.87
C LYS A 180 15.39 -15.05 -15.40
N LEU A 181 15.20 -14.31 -16.50
CA LEU A 181 13.94 -14.29 -17.24
C LEU A 181 13.86 -15.50 -18.19
N GLU A 182 14.83 -15.64 -19.09
CA GLU A 182 14.89 -16.72 -20.09
C GLU A 182 16.36 -17.06 -20.45
N GLY A 183 16.58 -18.12 -21.24
CA GLY A 183 17.89 -18.42 -21.84
C GLY A 183 18.73 -19.49 -21.12
N CYS A 184 20.05 -19.35 -21.15
CA CYS A 184 21.01 -20.34 -20.62
C CYS A 184 21.21 -20.22 -19.10
N ASN A 185 21.50 -21.33 -18.41
CA ASN A 185 21.79 -21.36 -16.96
C ASN A 185 23.22 -20.90 -16.60
N LYS A 186 24.07 -20.58 -17.59
CA LYS A 186 25.36 -19.94 -17.38
C LYS A 186 25.18 -18.43 -17.22
N MET A 187 25.39 -17.91 -16.02
CA MET A 187 25.23 -16.50 -15.71
C MET A 187 26.57 -15.79 -15.60
N THR A 188 26.70 -14.68 -16.31
CA THR A 188 27.89 -13.81 -16.25
C THR A 188 27.48 -12.50 -15.61
N CYS A 189 28.06 -12.19 -14.45
CA CYS A 189 27.84 -10.93 -13.79
C CYS A 189 28.66 -9.81 -14.46
N ALA A 190 28.22 -8.56 -14.34
CA ALA A 190 28.96 -7.39 -14.83
C ALA A 190 30.39 -7.25 -14.26
N CYS A 191 30.69 -7.89 -13.12
CA CYS A 191 32.04 -7.92 -12.54
C CYS A 191 32.98 -8.99 -13.15
N GLY A 192 32.52 -9.70 -14.19
CA GLY A 192 33.25 -10.75 -14.89
C GLY A 192 33.16 -12.15 -14.27
N ALA A 193 32.49 -12.30 -13.13
CA ALA A 193 32.28 -13.59 -12.48
C ALA A 193 31.24 -14.44 -13.25
N SER A 194 31.56 -15.72 -13.50
CA SER A 194 30.64 -16.68 -14.11
C SER A 194 30.16 -17.70 -13.07
N MET A 195 28.86 -17.95 -13.01
CA MET A 195 28.25 -18.89 -12.05
C MET A 195 27.09 -19.65 -12.67
N CYS A 196 26.79 -20.82 -12.11
CA CYS A 196 25.62 -21.61 -12.50
C CYS A 196 24.37 -21.07 -11.81
N TYR A 197 23.32 -20.81 -12.58
CA TYR A 197 22.04 -20.36 -12.04
C TYR A 197 21.41 -21.41 -11.10
N VAL A 198 21.54 -22.69 -11.45
CA VAL A 198 20.92 -23.83 -10.73
C VAL A 198 21.59 -24.07 -9.37
N CYS A 199 22.88 -24.41 -9.35
CA CYS A 199 23.60 -24.78 -8.12
C CYS A 199 24.27 -23.60 -7.37
N ARG A 200 24.25 -22.39 -7.93
CA ARG A 200 24.85 -21.17 -7.33
C ARG A 200 26.38 -21.18 -7.22
N GLU A 201 27.05 -22.21 -7.78
CA GLU A 201 28.51 -22.35 -7.73
C GLU A 201 29.23 -21.53 -8.82
N PRO A 202 30.49 -21.11 -8.57
CA PRO A 202 31.32 -20.49 -9.59
C PRO A 202 31.67 -21.51 -10.69
N ILE A 203 31.64 -21.08 -11.94
CA ILE A 203 31.94 -21.94 -13.10
C ILE A 203 32.93 -21.28 -14.06
N HIS A 204 33.67 -22.11 -14.79
CA HIS A 204 34.52 -21.70 -15.90
C HIS A 204 34.01 -22.35 -17.18
N GLY A 205 33.68 -21.55 -18.19
CA GLY A 205 33.21 -22.08 -19.48
C GLY A 205 31.86 -22.79 -19.40
N TYR A 206 31.74 -23.92 -20.10
CA TYR A 206 30.53 -24.76 -20.17
C TYR A 206 30.72 -26.17 -19.61
N ASP A 207 31.91 -26.48 -19.08
CA ASP A 207 32.27 -27.84 -18.64
C ASP A 207 31.37 -28.34 -17.50
N HIS A 208 30.93 -27.42 -16.62
CA HIS A 208 29.96 -27.70 -15.55
C HIS A 208 28.65 -28.30 -16.06
N PHE A 209 28.17 -27.89 -17.24
CA PHE A 209 26.88 -28.33 -17.78
C PHE A 209 26.98 -29.61 -18.61
N ASN A 210 28.16 -29.91 -19.16
CA ASN A 210 28.37 -31.10 -19.99
C ASN A 210 28.59 -32.37 -19.15
N ASN A 211 29.16 -32.23 -17.95
CA ASN A 211 29.53 -33.36 -17.08
C ASN A 211 28.52 -33.60 -15.93
N ASN A 212 27.61 -32.67 -15.67
CA ASN A 212 26.68 -32.75 -14.53
C ASN A 212 25.23 -32.91 -15.00
N THR A 213 24.65 -34.09 -14.77
CA THR A 213 23.26 -34.40 -15.11
C THR A 213 22.23 -33.57 -14.35
N LYS A 214 22.63 -32.95 -13.22
CA LYS A 214 21.74 -32.12 -12.39
C LYS A 214 21.68 -30.66 -12.84
N CYS A 215 22.70 -30.17 -13.53
CA CYS A 215 22.82 -28.77 -13.93
C CYS A 215 22.89 -28.66 -15.45
N GLY A 216 21.79 -28.97 -16.14
CA GLY A 216 21.74 -28.83 -17.61
C GLY A 216 21.74 -27.35 -18.04
N ALA A 217 22.48 -27.01 -19.10
CA ALA A 217 22.56 -25.62 -19.60
C ALA A 217 21.19 -25.04 -20.00
N ASN A 218 20.31 -25.90 -20.51
CA ASN A 218 18.96 -25.59 -20.96
C ASN A 218 17.88 -26.25 -20.09
N MET A 219 18.23 -26.67 -18.87
CA MET A 219 17.24 -27.25 -17.95
C MET A 219 16.21 -26.19 -17.57
N ASP A 220 14.93 -26.58 -17.62
CA ASP A 220 13.84 -25.74 -17.15
C ASP A 220 13.95 -25.54 -15.63
N VAL A 221 14.10 -24.28 -15.24
CA VAL A 221 14.27 -23.88 -13.83
C VAL A 221 12.93 -23.58 -13.15
N VAL A 222 11.80 -23.65 -13.87
CA VAL A 222 10.47 -23.40 -13.28
C VAL A 222 10.18 -24.39 -12.15
N LYS A 223 10.41 -25.68 -12.38
CA LYS A 223 10.23 -26.72 -11.34
C LYS A 223 11.17 -26.53 -10.16
N LEU A 224 12.44 -26.18 -10.46
CA LEU A 224 13.43 -25.87 -9.43
C LEU A 224 12.98 -24.71 -8.55
N HIS A 225 12.51 -23.60 -9.14
CA HIS A 225 12.00 -22.47 -8.37
C HIS A 225 10.76 -22.82 -7.56
N GLN A 226 9.85 -23.63 -8.11
CA GLN A 226 8.69 -24.11 -7.36
C GLN A 226 9.10 -24.90 -6.12
N GLU A 227 10.03 -25.84 -6.27
CA GLU A 227 10.57 -26.64 -5.16
C GLU A 227 11.30 -25.75 -4.14
N GLU A 228 12.17 -24.83 -4.58
CA GLU A 228 12.87 -23.89 -3.70
C GLU A 228 11.91 -22.97 -2.94
N MET A 229 10.84 -22.48 -3.59
CA MET A 229 9.82 -21.65 -2.94
C MET A 229 9.03 -22.42 -1.89
N HIS A 230 8.65 -23.67 -2.17
CA HIS A 230 7.96 -24.54 -1.22
C HIS A 230 8.81 -24.85 0.01
N LEU A 231 10.09 -25.17 -0.19
CA LEU A 231 11.03 -25.38 0.90
C LEU A 231 11.21 -24.11 1.73
N ALA A 232 11.37 -22.96 1.07
CA ALA A 232 11.51 -21.67 1.75
C ALA A 232 10.26 -21.29 2.55
N TYR A 233 9.07 -21.62 2.05
CA TYR A 233 7.81 -21.43 2.78
C TYR A 233 7.78 -22.24 4.08
N GLU A 234 8.05 -23.55 4.01
CA GLU A 234 8.03 -24.45 5.16
C GLU A 234 9.07 -24.06 6.22
N GLU A 235 10.29 -23.71 5.78
CA GLU A 235 11.35 -23.24 6.66
C GLU A 235 11.00 -21.90 7.30
N ALA A 236 10.47 -20.94 6.54
CA ALA A 236 10.06 -19.65 7.05
C ALA A 236 8.94 -19.77 8.09
N LYS A 237 7.93 -20.62 7.81
CA LYS A 237 6.80 -20.86 8.71
C LYS A 237 7.28 -21.47 10.03
N LYS A 238 8.12 -22.51 9.99
CA LYS A 238 8.71 -23.12 11.19
C LYS A 238 9.52 -22.11 12.00
N PHE A 239 10.41 -21.37 11.33
CA PHE A 239 11.25 -20.38 11.96
C PHE A 239 10.47 -19.24 12.62
N TYR A 240 9.37 -18.80 11.99
CA TYR A 240 8.49 -17.79 12.56
C TYR A 240 7.80 -18.31 13.83
N ILE A 241 7.24 -19.53 13.78
CA ILE A 241 6.56 -20.16 14.93
C ILE A 241 7.53 -20.43 16.09
N GLU A 242 8.79 -20.80 15.82
CA GLU A 242 9.81 -20.98 16.86
C GLU A 242 10.13 -19.68 17.62
N ARG A 243 10.08 -18.54 16.92
CA ARG A 243 10.29 -17.21 17.52
C ARG A 243 9.03 -16.63 18.14
N HIS A 244 7.86 -17.03 17.64
CA HIS A 244 6.54 -16.55 18.03
C HIS A 244 5.62 -17.74 18.32
N PRO A 245 5.74 -18.38 19.51
CA PRO A 245 4.89 -19.52 19.88
C PRO A 245 3.39 -19.21 19.81
N GLU A 246 3.00 -17.95 20.03
CA GLU A 246 1.64 -17.43 19.89
C GLU A 246 1.06 -17.57 18.47
N ALA A 247 1.92 -17.61 17.45
CA ALA A 247 1.51 -17.70 16.05
C ALA A 247 1.25 -19.15 15.59
N LYS A 248 1.44 -20.16 16.45
CA LYS A 248 1.28 -21.57 16.08
C LYS A 248 -0.15 -21.92 15.62
N ASP A 249 -1.14 -21.35 16.29
CA ASP A 249 -2.56 -21.56 15.98
C ASP A 249 -3.13 -20.47 15.05
N LEU A 250 -2.27 -19.60 14.52
CA LEU A 250 -2.67 -18.52 13.63
C LEU A 250 -2.98 -19.05 12.23
N VAL A 251 -4.22 -18.85 11.79
CA VAL A 251 -4.66 -19.19 10.43
C VAL A 251 -4.58 -17.95 9.57
N LEU A 252 -3.66 -17.95 8.60
CA LEU A 252 -3.52 -16.84 7.65
C LEU A 252 -4.73 -16.80 6.71
N LYS A 253 -5.41 -15.66 6.63
CA LYS A 253 -6.49 -15.43 5.64
C LYS A 253 -5.95 -15.46 4.21
N TYR A 254 -4.77 -14.89 4.00
CA TYR A 254 -4.05 -14.88 2.72
C TYR A 254 -2.76 -15.70 2.85
N ASP A 255 -2.86 -17.02 2.76
CA ASP A 255 -1.69 -17.89 2.86
C ASP A 255 -0.87 -17.91 1.54
N PRO A 256 0.43 -17.55 1.56
CA PRO A 256 1.30 -17.62 0.38
C PRO A 256 1.36 -19.01 -0.25
N GLN A 257 1.16 -20.08 0.53
CA GLN A 257 1.17 -21.47 0.03
C GLN A 257 0.14 -21.70 -1.08
N GLN A 258 -1.01 -21.04 -1.02
CA GLN A 258 -2.07 -21.18 -2.03
C GLN A 258 -1.57 -20.79 -3.43
N HIS A 259 -0.69 -19.79 -3.52
CA HIS A 259 -0.07 -19.35 -4.77
C HIS A 259 1.00 -20.32 -5.28
N LEU A 260 1.67 -21.05 -4.38
CA LEU A 260 2.72 -22.01 -4.71
C LEU A 260 2.18 -23.35 -5.23
N ASP A 261 1.05 -23.81 -4.70
CA ASP A 261 0.41 -25.07 -5.09
C ASP A 261 -0.34 -24.99 -6.42
N GLY A 262 -0.39 -23.81 -7.05
CA GLY A 262 -1.27 -23.54 -8.20
C GLY A 262 -2.76 -23.67 -7.84
N SER A 263 -3.07 -23.81 -6.55
CA SER A 263 -4.43 -23.93 -6.04
C SER A 263 -5.05 -22.54 -6.00
N LYS A 264 -6.03 -22.31 -6.89
CA LYS A 264 -6.81 -21.07 -6.84
C LYS A 264 -7.41 -20.94 -5.43
N PRO A 265 -7.29 -19.77 -4.77
CA PRO A 265 -7.80 -19.57 -3.41
C PRO A 265 -9.26 -20.03 -3.31
N LYS A 266 -9.55 -20.93 -2.35
CA LYS A 266 -10.86 -21.57 -2.18
C LYS A 266 -11.98 -20.62 -1.76
N ASN A 267 -11.66 -19.37 -1.40
CA ASN A 267 -12.63 -18.31 -1.10
C ASN A 267 -12.81 -17.29 -2.23
N ARG A 268 -12.87 -17.77 -3.48
CA ARG A 268 -13.35 -16.97 -4.61
C ARG A 268 -14.68 -17.52 -5.14
N LEU A 269 -15.65 -17.74 -4.25
CA LEU A 269 -17.05 -17.81 -4.69
C LEU A 269 -17.52 -16.38 -4.97
N LYS A 270 -17.65 -16.10 -6.27
CA LYS A 270 -18.11 -14.87 -6.93
C LYS A 270 -17.07 -13.77 -7.15
N ALA A 271 -16.17 -14.02 -8.09
CA ALA A 271 -16.26 -13.36 -9.39
C ALA A 271 -15.31 -14.11 -10.33
N LYS A 272 -15.86 -14.73 -11.36
CA LYS A 272 -15.05 -15.22 -12.48
C LYS A 272 -14.69 -13.98 -13.31
N ARG A 273 -13.90 -13.08 -12.72
CA ARG A 273 -13.28 -11.95 -13.42
C ARG A 273 -12.46 -12.57 -14.54
N GLU A 274 -12.94 -12.49 -15.77
CA GLU A 274 -12.07 -12.68 -16.93
C GLU A 274 -10.92 -11.69 -16.74
N MET A 275 -9.70 -12.21 -16.55
CA MET A 275 -8.54 -11.34 -16.48
C MET A 275 -8.28 -10.85 -17.90
N PRO A 276 -8.14 -9.54 -18.13
CA PRO A 276 -7.73 -9.03 -19.43
C PRO A 276 -6.45 -9.73 -19.86
N SER A 277 -6.25 -9.88 -21.17
CA SER A 277 -5.06 -10.55 -21.71
C SER A 277 -3.78 -9.98 -21.06
N LYS A 278 -2.78 -10.85 -20.86
CA LYS A 278 -1.50 -10.45 -20.25
C LYS A 278 -0.86 -9.26 -20.99
N GLU A 279 -1.12 -9.17 -22.30
CA GLU A 279 -0.68 -8.09 -23.17
C GLU A 279 -1.46 -6.78 -22.95
N LEU A 280 -2.79 -6.81 -22.89
CA LEU A 280 -3.60 -5.61 -22.60
C LEU A 280 -3.25 -5.03 -21.22
N THR A 281 -3.07 -5.89 -20.21
CA THR A 281 -2.72 -5.47 -18.86
C THR A 281 -1.36 -4.75 -18.84
N ALA A 282 -0.36 -5.29 -19.55
CA ALA A 282 0.96 -4.66 -19.65
C ALA A 282 0.89 -3.26 -20.30
N TRP A 283 0.14 -3.11 -21.40
CA TRP A 283 -0.05 -1.81 -22.06
C TRP A 283 -0.76 -0.78 -21.16
N LEU A 284 -1.78 -1.21 -20.43
CA LEU A 284 -2.52 -0.34 -19.50
C LEU A 284 -1.67 0.08 -18.30
N ASP A 285 -0.88 -0.85 -17.74
CA ASP A 285 0.01 -0.59 -16.62
C ASP A 285 1.14 0.37 -17.02
N GLU A 286 1.77 0.15 -18.17
CA GLU A 286 2.80 1.05 -18.69
C GLU A 286 2.24 2.46 -18.97
N TYR A 287 1.04 2.55 -19.53
CA TYR A 287 0.37 3.83 -19.72
C TYR A 287 0.06 4.51 -18.38
N ALA A 288 -0.40 3.76 -17.38
CA ALA A 288 -0.70 4.27 -16.04
C ALA A 288 0.53 4.84 -15.32
N LEU A 289 1.74 4.32 -15.55
CA LEU A 289 2.99 4.86 -14.95
C LEU A 289 3.22 6.35 -15.26
N SER A 290 2.66 6.85 -16.37
CA SER A 290 2.77 8.25 -16.76
C SER A 290 1.63 9.13 -16.23
N HIS A 291 0.68 8.56 -15.50
CA HIS A 291 -0.54 9.20 -15.01
C HIS A 291 -0.85 8.75 -13.59
N GLN A 292 -0.25 9.40 -12.59
CA GLN A 292 -0.41 9.06 -11.17
C GLN A 292 -1.18 10.14 -10.41
N HIS A 293 -1.12 11.40 -10.85
CA HIS A 293 -1.76 12.50 -10.14
C HIS A 293 -3.29 12.48 -10.33
N PRO A 294 -4.11 12.57 -9.26
CA PRO A 294 -5.56 12.41 -9.34
C PRO A 294 -6.25 13.45 -10.25
N ILE A 295 -5.75 14.69 -10.27
CA ILE A 295 -6.26 15.73 -11.17
C ILE A 295 -5.97 15.40 -12.64
N ASN A 296 -4.76 14.89 -12.93
CA ASN A 296 -4.36 14.53 -14.28
C ASN A 296 -5.21 13.35 -14.80
N ILE A 297 -5.44 12.35 -13.94
CA ILE A 297 -6.33 11.22 -14.21
C ILE A 297 -7.77 11.70 -14.51
N LEU A 298 -8.30 12.64 -13.72
CA LEU A 298 -9.64 13.21 -13.94
C LEU A 298 -9.73 13.94 -15.28
N ILE A 299 -8.74 14.78 -15.61
CA ILE A 299 -8.64 15.48 -16.90
C ILE A 299 -8.64 14.45 -18.05
N HIS A 300 -7.87 13.37 -17.93
CA HIS A 300 -7.82 12.32 -18.94
C HIS A 300 -9.17 11.63 -19.16
N LYS A 301 -9.89 11.31 -18.08
CA LYS A 301 -11.23 10.69 -18.16
C LYS A 301 -12.24 11.55 -18.93
N ILE A 302 -12.05 12.87 -19.01
CA ILE A 302 -12.94 13.78 -19.74
C ILE A 302 -12.39 14.07 -21.13
N CYS A 303 -11.13 14.48 -21.23
CA CYS A 303 -10.55 14.97 -22.47
C CYS A 303 -10.29 13.86 -23.48
N VAL A 304 -9.84 12.66 -23.07
CA VAL A 304 -9.51 11.58 -24.02
C VAL A 304 -10.76 11.09 -24.78
N PRO A 305 -11.90 10.74 -24.13
CA PRO A 305 -13.12 10.40 -24.86
C PRO A 305 -13.61 11.54 -25.77
N THR A 306 -13.50 12.79 -25.30
CA THR A 306 -13.86 13.97 -26.07
C THR A 306 -13.00 14.11 -27.34
N ILE A 307 -11.69 13.87 -27.23
CA ILE A 307 -10.76 13.87 -28.37
C ILE A 307 -11.12 12.74 -29.35
N THR A 308 -11.40 11.53 -28.86
CA THR A 308 -11.82 10.41 -29.72
C THR A 308 -13.06 10.76 -30.54
N VAL A 309 -14.12 11.28 -29.90
CA VAL A 309 -15.36 11.67 -30.57
C VAL A 309 -15.11 12.78 -31.60
N THR A 310 -14.36 13.82 -31.22
CA THR A 310 -14.11 14.97 -32.11
C THR A 310 -13.22 14.62 -33.29
N VAL A 311 -12.24 13.72 -33.14
CA VAL A 311 -11.44 13.20 -34.27
C VAL A 311 -12.33 12.45 -35.25
N ILE A 312 -13.20 11.55 -34.79
CA ILE A 312 -14.14 10.83 -35.65
C ILE A 312 -15.09 11.80 -36.36
N ALA A 313 -15.60 12.81 -35.64
CA ALA A 313 -16.48 13.84 -36.20
C ALA A 313 -15.79 14.70 -37.27
N MET A 314 -14.51 15.03 -37.09
CA MET A 314 -13.72 15.73 -38.09
C MET A 314 -13.48 14.84 -39.32
N LEU A 315 -13.12 13.56 -39.13
CA LEU A 315 -12.94 12.58 -40.21
C LEU A 315 -14.22 12.38 -41.03
N TRP A 316 -15.40 12.38 -40.39
CA TRP A 316 -16.71 12.34 -41.07
C TRP A 316 -16.85 13.43 -42.13
N CYS A 317 -16.34 14.63 -41.85
CA CYS A 317 -16.47 15.80 -42.72
C CYS A 317 -15.39 15.89 -43.81
N LEU A 318 -14.34 15.06 -43.77
CA LEU A 318 -13.21 15.17 -44.70
C LEU A 318 -13.51 14.53 -46.06
N PRO A 319 -13.30 15.22 -47.19
CA PRO A 319 -13.58 14.66 -48.51
C PRO A 319 -12.42 13.78 -49.02
N ILE A 320 -12.16 12.64 -48.36
CA ILE A 320 -11.03 11.72 -48.64
C ILE A 320 -11.22 10.97 -49.97
N ILE A 321 -12.47 10.65 -50.35
CA ILE A 321 -12.78 9.89 -51.56
C ILE A 321 -12.57 10.74 -52.82
N PRO A 322 -11.91 10.20 -53.88
CA PRO A 322 -11.69 10.89 -55.15
C PRO A 322 -12.98 11.42 -55.79
N LYS A 323 -12.91 12.59 -56.43
CA LYS A 323 -14.06 13.27 -57.06
C LYS A 323 -14.85 12.39 -58.05
N ASN A 324 -14.17 11.44 -58.70
CA ASN A 324 -14.76 10.56 -59.71
C ASN A 324 -15.78 9.56 -59.12
N ILE A 325 -15.62 9.18 -57.84
CA ILE A 325 -16.53 8.29 -57.10
C ILE A 325 -17.60 9.11 -56.35
N ARG A 326 -17.25 10.35 -55.96
CA ARG A 326 -18.08 11.28 -55.18
C ARG A 326 -19.42 11.63 -55.84
N ASN A 327 -19.47 11.67 -57.17
CA ASN A 327 -20.70 12.04 -57.91
C ASN A 327 -21.72 10.90 -58.01
N THR A 328 -21.37 9.67 -57.58
CA THR A 328 -22.22 8.47 -57.68
C THR A 328 -22.82 8.08 -56.33
N ILE A 329 -22.37 8.70 -55.24
CA ILE A 329 -22.65 8.29 -53.85
C ILE A 329 -23.24 9.47 -53.07
N SER A 330 -24.27 9.24 -52.25
CA SER A 330 -24.90 10.30 -51.44
C SER A 330 -23.93 10.86 -50.38
N ILE A 331 -24.11 12.12 -49.98
CA ILE A 331 -23.26 12.80 -48.97
C ILE A 331 -23.19 11.99 -47.66
N SER A 332 -24.31 11.38 -47.25
CA SER A 332 -24.41 10.52 -46.06
C SER A 332 -23.57 9.22 -46.15
N GLN A 333 -23.41 8.66 -47.36
CA GLN A 333 -22.61 7.46 -47.58
C GLN A 333 -21.10 7.80 -47.61
N ILE A 334 -20.74 8.98 -48.12
CA ILE A 334 -19.37 9.50 -48.07
C ILE A 334 -18.95 9.76 -46.61
N GLY A 335 -19.83 10.38 -45.81
CA GLY A 335 -19.61 10.62 -44.37
C GLY A 335 -19.33 9.34 -43.59
N LEU A 336 -20.02 8.24 -43.91
CA LEU A 336 -19.81 6.93 -43.29
C LEU A 336 -18.48 6.27 -43.68
N LEU A 337 -18.09 6.35 -44.97
CA LEU A 337 -16.89 5.70 -45.48
C LEU A 337 -15.59 6.29 -44.90
N ASN A 338 -15.52 7.61 -44.72
CA ASN A 338 -14.28 8.29 -44.30
C ASN A 338 -13.71 7.83 -42.93
N PRO A 339 -14.47 7.84 -41.81
CA PRO A 339 -13.96 7.38 -40.53
C PRO A 339 -13.77 5.86 -40.48
N THR A 340 -14.56 5.08 -41.22
CA THR A 340 -14.48 3.61 -41.20
C THR A 340 -13.14 3.08 -41.71
N LEU A 341 -12.50 3.76 -42.67
CA LEU A 341 -11.17 3.38 -43.19
C LEU A 341 -10.08 3.36 -42.11
N ILE A 342 -10.17 4.25 -41.11
CA ILE A 342 -9.21 4.33 -40.01
C ILE A 342 -9.67 3.48 -38.82
N VAL A 343 -10.97 3.42 -38.57
CA VAL A 343 -11.53 2.72 -37.41
C VAL A 343 -11.45 1.20 -37.55
N ILE A 344 -11.60 0.64 -38.76
CA ILE A 344 -11.48 -0.81 -38.97
C ILE A 344 -10.10 -1.35 -38.53
N PRO A 345 -8.96 -0.78 -38.95
CA PRO A 345 -7.64 -1.16 -38.44
C PRO A 345 -7.51 -1.03 -36.91
N ILE A 346 -8.08 0.02 -36.31
CA ILE A 346 -8.05 0.24 -34.86
C ILE A 346 -8.85 -0.83 -34.11
N LEU A 347 -10.05 -1.17 -34.60
CA LEU A 347 -10.86 -2.24 -34.02
C LEU A 347 -10.20 -3.61 -34.18
N ALA A 348 -9.52 -3.86 -35.31
CA ALA A 348 -8.73 -5.08 -35.49
C ALA A 348 -7.55 -5.15 -34.50
N PHE A 349 -6.87 -4.02 -34.27
CA PHE A 349 -5.85 -3.91 -33.23
C PHE A 349 -6.44 -4.21 -31.84
N TYR A 350 -7.58 -3.61 -31.48
CA TYR A 350 -8.24 -3.88 -30.20
C TYR A 350 -8.70 -5.33 -30.06
N TRP A 351 -9.17 -5.95 -31.14
CA TRP A 351 -9.57 -7.35 -31.15
C TRP A 351 -8.41 -8.29 -30.82
N ASN A 352 -7.20 -7.95 -31.29
CA ASN A 352 -5.98 -8.69 -30.95
C ASN A 352 -5.56 -8.50 -29.49
N LEU A 353 -5.84 -7.33 -28.89
CA LEU A 353 -5.56 -7.09 -27.47
C LEU A 353 -6.58 -7.79 -26.55
N SER A 354 -7.88 -7.51 -26.74
CA SER A 354 -8.96 -8.17 -26.01
C SER A 354 -10.30 -8.04 -26.75
N SER A 355 -10.97 -9.17 -26.95
CA SER A 355 -12.24 -9.21 -27.69
C SER A 355 -13.38 -8.48 -26.98
N SER A 356 -13.43 -8.49 -25.64
CA SER A 356 -14.42 -7.75 -24.84
C SER A 356 -14.32 -6.23 -25.06
N MET A 357 -13.10 -5.69 -24.97
CA MET A 357 -12.79 -4.27 -25.20
C MET A 357 -13.11 -3.86 -26.63
N ALA A 358 -12.78 -4.71 -27.60
CA ALA A 358 -13.12 -4.47 -28.99
C ALA A 358 -14.64 -4.39 -29.21
N ILE A 359 -15.43 -5.26 -28.56
CA ILE A 359 -16.90 -5.21 -28.63
C ILE A 359 -17.42 -3.89 -28.06
N VAL A 360 -16.96 -3.48 -26.87
CA VAL A 360 -17.42 -2.23 -26.24
C VAL A 360 -17.03 -1.02 -27.10
N MET A 361 -15.80 -0.96 -27.60
CA MET A 361 -15.36 0.10 -28.50
C MET A 361 -16.15 0.13 -29.82
N THR A 362 -16.55 -1.03 -30.34
CA THR A 362 -17.41 -1.14 -31.52
C THR A 362 -18.80 -0.54 -31.26
N ILE A 363 -19.40 -0.84 -30.10
CA ILE A 363 -20.69 -0.26 -29.69
C ILE A 363 -20.57 1.26 -29.56
N LEU A 364 -19.53 1.76 -28.88
CA LEU A 364 -19.30 3.20 -28.73
C LEU A 364 -19.09 3.89 -30.08
N PHE A 365 -18.35 3.27 -31.00
CA PHE A 365 -18.18 3.78 -32.35
C PHE A 365 -19.51 3.87 -33.10
N PHE A 366 -20.34 2.82 -33.02
CA PHE A 366 -21.67 2.82 -33.66
C PHE A 366 -22.58 3.93 -33.09
N MET A 367 -22.53 4.15 -31.77
CA MET A 367 -23.26 5.26 -31.12
C MET A 367 -22.79 6.64 -31.62
N ILE A 368 -21.48 6.83 -31.82
CA ILE A 368 -20.93 8.07 -32.39
C ILE A 368 -21.42 8.27 -33.82
N ILE A 369 -21.44 7.22 -34.64
CA ILE A 369 -21.93 7.29 -36.02
C ILE A 369 -23.42 7.68 -36.06
N ILE A 370 -24.26 7.09 -35.22
CA ILE A 370 -25.68 7.47 -35.10
C ILE A 370 -25.80 8.95 -34.72
N LEU A 371 -25.03 9.41 -33.73
CA LEU A 371 -25.03 10.81 -33.31
C LEU A 371 -24.67 11.74 -34.46
N LEU A 372 -23.64 11.42 -35.25
CA LEU A 372 -23.21 12.23 -36.39
C LEU A 372 -24.28 12.31 -37.48
N ILE A 373 -24.96 11.19 -37.79
CA ILE A 373 -26.08 11.17 -38.73
C ILE A 373 -27.22 12.09 -38.24
N LEU A 374 -27.54 12.06 -36.95
CA LEU A 374 -28.57 12.92 -36.36
C LEU A 374 -28.17 14.40 -36.41
N LEU A 375 -26.90 14.73 -36.15
CA LEU A 375 -26.39 16.11 -36.22
C LEU A 375 -26.40 16.63 -37.66
N GLU A 376 -26.03 15.79 -38.64
CA GLU A 376 -26.06 16.14 -40.06
C GLU A 376 -27.49 16.38 -40.55
N LYS A 377 -28.44 15.53 -40.17
CA LYS A 377 -29.86 15.69 -40.50
C LYS A 377 -30.43 17.02 -39.98
N ASN A 378 -29.93 17.50 -38.84
CA ASN A 378 -30.32 18.78 -38.25
C ASN A 378 -29.49 19.97 -38.78
N ASN A 379 -28.71 19.80 -39.85
CA ASN A 379 -27.87 20.83 -40.48
C ASN A 379 -26.86 21.51 -39.52
N VAL A 380 -26.39 20.76 -38.52
CA VAL A 380 -25.38 21.25 -37.58
C VAL A 380 -24.02 21.36 -38.27
N ARG A 381 -23.26 22.42 -37.99
CA ARG A 381 -21.89 22.61 -38.52
C ARG A 381 -20.87 21.76 -37.78
N ILE A 382 -20.94 20.44 -37.95
CA ILE A 382 -20.17 19.41 -37.21
C ILE A 382 -18.67 19.75 -37.15
N PHE A 383 -18.02 19.99 -38.29
CA PHE A 383 -16.57 20.22 -38.33
C PHE A 383 -16.09 21.37 -37.45
N ARG A 384 -16.78 22.53 -37.48
CA ARG A 384 -16.36 23.70 -36.69
C ARG A 384 -16.49 23.46 -35.20
N ILE A 385 -17.60 22.83 -34.79
CA ILE A 385 -17.86 22.51 -33.38
C ILE A 385 -16.84 21.49 -32.89
N ALA A 386 -16.61 20.42 -33.66
CA ALA A 386 -15.63 19.39 -33.33
C ALA A 386 -14.21 19.96 -33.20
N LEU A 387 -13.80 20.85 -34.11
CA LEU A 387 -12.48 21.49 -34.06
C LEU A 387 -12.27 22.34 -32.80
N ILE A 388 -13.29 23.14 -32.41
CA ILE A 388 -13.21 23.97 -31.19
C ILE A 388 -13.07 23.08 -29.95
N ILE A 389 -13.93 22.06 -29.84
CA ILE A 389 -13.91 21.13 -28.70
C ILE A 389 -12.59 20.35 -28.66
N PHE A 390 -12.08 19.93 -29.81
CA PHE A 390 -10.79 19.23 -29.93
C PHE A 390 -9.63 20.06 -29.39
N ILE A 391 -9.55 21.35 -29.78
CA ILE A 391 -8.51 22.26 -29.30
C ILE A 391 -8.60 22.45 -27.77
N LEU A 392 -9.81 22.69 -27.24
CA LEU A 392 -10.02 22.85 -25.80
C LEU A 392 -9.64 21.59 -25.01
N ALA A 393 -10.01 20.41 -25.52
CA ALA A 393 -9.68 19.14 -24.89
C ALA A 393 -8.16 18.87 -24.86
N TRP A 394 -7.43 19.23 -25.93
CA TRP A 394 -5.97 19.14 -25.95
C TRP A 394 -5.28 20.12 -25.00
N ILE A 395 -5.78 21.36 -24.91
CA ILE A 395 -5.29 22.31 -23.90
C ILE A 395 -5.44 21.72 -22.50
N GLY A 396 -6.61 21.12 -22.21
CA GLY A 396 -6.83 20.40 -20.95
C GLY A 396 -5.83 19.26 -20.71
N GLN A 397 -5.61 18.40 -21.73
CA GLN A 397 -4.62 17.32 -21.66
C GLN A 397 -3.22 17.83 -21.32
N PHE A 398 -2.76 18.90 -21.96
CA PHE A 398 -1.44 19.47 -21.68
C PHE A 398 -1.34 20.06 -20.28
N ILE A 399 -2.39 20.72 -19.79
CA ILE A 399 -2.44 21.19 -18.39
C ILE A 399 -2.33 20.00 -17.42
N GLY A 400 -3.05 18.91 -17.67
CA GLY A 400 -2.96 17.69 -16.87
C GLY A 400 -1.53 17.13 -16.79
N HIS A 401 -0.84 17.09 -17.93
CA HIS A 401 0.56 16.65 -18.00
C HIS A 401 1.56 17.62 -17.35
N GLU A 402 1.29 18.93 -17.41
CA GLU A 402 2.10 19.92 -16.71
C GLU A 402 2.01 19.71 -15.19
N ILE A 403 0.81 19.42 -14.67
CA ILE A 403 0.59 19.07 -13.25
C ILE A 403 1.29 17.76 -12.88
N GLU A 404 1.31 16.77 -13.76
CA GLU A 404 1.99 15.49 -13.55
C GLU A 404 3.53 15.61 -13.59
N GLY A 405 4.07 16.62 -14.27
CA GLY A 405 5.51 16.78 -14.50
C GLY A 405 6.13 15.76 -15.46
N LYS A 406 5.29 14.94 -16.11
CA LYS A 406 5.70 13.93 -17.11
C LYS A 406 5.15 14.29 -18.48
N LYS A 407 5.99 14.17 -19.50
CA LYS A 407 5.58 14.36 -20.90
C LYS A 407 4.54 13.30 -21.30
N PRO A 408 3.60 13.64 -22.21
CA PRO A 408 2.63 12.68 -22.72
C PRO A 408 3.26 11.41 -23.30
N ALA A 409 2.67 10.25 -23.02
CA ALA A 409 3.21 8.95 -23.41
C ALA A 409 3.35 8.78 -24.93
N PHE A 410 2.50 9.45 -25.73
CA PHE A 410 2.56 9.36 -27.19
C PHE A 410 3.83 9.99 -27.81
N PHE A 411 4.60 10.79 -27.06
CA PHE A 411 5.92 11.25 -27.51
C PHE A 411 6.96 10.11 -27.55
N LYS A 412 6.73 9.03 -26.79
CA LYS A 412 7.58 7.84 -26.81
C LYS A 412 7.16 6.90 -27.94
N ASP A 413 5.87 6.63 -28.03
CA ASP A 413 5.29 5.77 -29.05
C ASP A 413 3.87 6.24 -29.40
N LEU A 414 3.60 6.44 -30.69
CA LEU A 414 2.30 6.85 -31.19
C LEU A 414 1.18 5.84 -30.85
N GLN A 415 1.53 4.57 -30.61
CA GLN A 415 0.58 3.53 -30.20
C GLN A 415 -0.14 3.87 -28.88
N PHE A 416 0.48 4.64 -27.98
CA PHE A 416 -0.17 5.06 -26.73
C PHE A 416 -1.39 5.96 -26.94
N LEU A 417 -1.53 6.58 -28.12
CA LEU A 417 -2.74 7.30 -28.49
C LEU A 417 -3.95 6.35 -28.66
N LEU A 418 -3.70 5.10 -29.04
CA LEU A 418 -4.73 4.05 -29.17
C LEU A 418 -5.04 3.40 -27.81
N ILE A 419 -4.08 3.41 -26.88
CA ILE A 419 -4.26 2.85 -25.52
C ILE A 419 -5.02 3.80 -24.59
N GLY A 420 -4.83 5.11 -24.71
CA GLY A 420 -5.53 6.11 -23.88
C GLY A 420 -7.05 5.93 -23.82
N PRO A 421 -7.77 5.77 -24.95
CA PRO A 421 -9.20 5.47 -24.97
C PRO A 421 -9.55 4.20 -24.20
N LEU A 422 -8.80 3.11 -24.39
CA LEU A 422 -9.01 1.87 -23.64
C LEU A 422 -8.79 2.07 -22.14
N TRP A 423 -7.75 2.82 -21.75
CA TRP A 423 -7.47 3.10 -20.34
C TRP A 423 -8.57 3.95 -19.68
N THR A 424 -9.18 4.89 -20.39
CA THR A 424 -10.36 5.59 -19.83
C THR A 424 -11.60 4.70 -19.78
N LEU A 425 -11.77 3.82 -20.78
CA LEU A 425 -12.87 2.87 -20.83
C LEU A 425 -12.78 1.85 -19.70
N THR A 426 -11.59 1.33 -19.37
CA THR A 426 -11.40 0.37 -18.27
C THR A 426 -11.87 0.95 -16.94
N HIS A 427 -11.52 2.21 -16.65
CA HIS A 427 -11.98 2.90 -15.44
C HIS A 427 -13.50 3.07 -15.41
N ALA A 428 -14.12 3.38 -16.56
CA ALA A 428 -15.56 3.50 -16.66
C ALA A 428 -16.27 2.15 -16.47
N LEU A 429 -15.76 1.08 -17.09
CA LEU A 429 -16.30 -0.28 -16.95
C LEU A 429 -16.13 -0.81 -15.52
N GLN A 430 -14.98 -0.56 -14.88
CA GLN A 430 -14.76 -0.88 -13.46
C GLN A 430 -15.76 -0.17 -12.55
N PHE A 431 -16.05 1.12 -12.80
CA PHE A 431 -17.06 1.86 -12.05
C PHE A 431 -18.46 1.28 -12.24
N MET A 432 -18.79 0.80 -13.44
CA MET A 432 -20.07 0.16 -13.76
C MET A 432 -20.13 -1.33 -13.34
N GLY A 433 -19.04 -1.90 -12.82
CA GLY A 433 -18.95 -3.31 -12.46
C GLY A 433 -19.00 -4.27 -13.66
N ILE A 434 -18.70 -3.79 -14.88
CA ILE A 434 -18.72 -4.57 -16.12
C ILE A 434 -17.34 -5.21 -16.34
N GLU A 435 -17.33 -6.53 -16.55
CA GLU A 435 -16.12 -7.31 -16.82
C GLU A 435 -15.66 -7.16 -18.28
N TYR A 436 -14.34 -7.17 -18.50
CA TYR A 436 -13.69 -7.01 -19.80
C TYR A 436 -12.31 -7.69 -19.81
#